data_AF-A0AAN6WSN8-F1
#
_entry.id   AF-A0AAN6WSN8-F1
#
_cell.length_a   1.000
_cell.length_b   1.000
_cell.length_c   1.000
_cell.angle_alpha   90.00
_cell.angle_beta   90.00
_cell.angle_gamma   90.00
#
_symmetry.space_group_name_H-M   'P 1'
#
loop_
_entity.id
_entity.type
_entity.pdbx_description
1 polymer ?
#
loop_
_entity_poly.entity_id
_entity_poly.type
_entity_poly.pdbx_seq_one_letter_code
_entity_poly.pdbx_strand_id
1 'polypeptide(L)'
;MPYPNNYQPPEPSAALKEALGFSSNYKGSILDPKNQSANIQQNQSCSFFITKLWPGTTVQVLLQALSCLGPIDRICATSVNPPDHARSFNTTAAKIVTFTRPGAERLYNLINEGMLVIHGFVAKAVWNRVLVPPQELPENFSQVLIFSGHPFFVTEAFLTLLFQQNGIEYDSQVIKTTLHTQFAGTTQDAKIEWQFGSYRAQASAAKSLVEKKGMAMKVKFGEDPCVKGIGNN
;
A
#
# COMPACT_ATOMS: atom_id res chain seq x y z
N MET A 1 22.23 -1.81 28.94
CA MET A 1 21.46 -0.66 29.45
C MET A 1 20.13 -0.64 28.70
N PRO A 2 18.97 -0.81 29.37
CA PRO A 2 17.68 -0.72 28.70
C PRO A 2 17.34 0.75 28.43
N TYR A 3 16.92 1.07 27.21
CA TYR A 3 16.45 2.42 26.86
C TYR A 3 15.13 2.71 27.60
N PRO A 4 15.02 3.81 28.37
CA PRO A 4 13.75 4.29 28.88
C PRO A 4 13.12 5.36 27.96
N ASN A 5 11.80 5.48 28.08
CA ASN A 5 10.89 6.47 27.48
C ASN A 5 10.39 6.25 26.04
N ASN A 6 9.25 5.54 25.96
CA ASN A 6 8.21 5.74 24.93
C ASN A 6 7.54 7.11 25.11
N TYR A 7 8.30 8.21 25.02
CA TYR A 7 7.69 9.53 24.90
C TYR A 7 7.11 9.65 23.49
N GLN A 8 5.83 9.31 23.34
CA GLN A 8 5.05 9.74 22.19
C GLN A 8 4.62 11.18 22.48
N PRO A 9 5.07 12.18 21.68
CA PRO A 9 4.53 13.52 21.81
C PRO A 9 3.00 13.46 21.62
N PRO A 10 2.24 14.33 22.32
CA PRO A 10 0.79 14.34 22.19
C PRO A 10 0.40 14.48 20.72
N GLU A 11 -0.58 13.67 20.30
CA GLU A 11 -1.16 13.74 18.96
C GLU A 11 -1.52 15.19 18.63
N PRO A 12 -1.09 15.71 17.46
CA PRO A 12 -1.43 17.07 17.08
C PRO A 12 -2.95 17.24 17.02
N SER A 13 -3.46 18.38 17.51
CA SER A 13 -4.90 18.64 17.50
C SER A 13 -5.46 18.61 16.08
N ALA A 14 -6.75 18.26 15.92
CA ALA A 14 -7.42 18.26 14.63
C ALA A 14 -7.29 19.63 13.92
N ALA A 15 -7.38 20.73 14.68
CA ALA A 15 -7.18 22.08 14.16
C ALA A 15 -5.77 22.33 13.62
N LEU A 16 -4.73 21.80 14.28
CA LEU A 16 -3.35 21.91 13.79
C LEU A 16 -3.11 21.05 12.54
N LYS A 17 -3.70 19.84 12.49
CA LYS A 17 -3.68 18.98 11.29
C LYS A 17 -4.30 19.71 10.10
N GLU A 18 -5.50 20.26 10.28
CA GLU A 18 -6.22 21.00 9.23
C GLU A 18 -5.50 22.28 8.80
N ALA A 19 -4.94 23.05 9.74
CA ALA A 19 -4.17 24.27 9.45
C ALA A 19 -2.93 23.98 8.59
N LEU A 20 -2.35 22.78 8.73
CA LEU A 20 -1.20 22.32 7.95
C LEU A 20 -1.62 21.52 6.69
N GLY A 21 -2.92 21.48 6.37
CA GLY A 21 -3.45 20.84 5.17
C GLY A 21 -3.61 19.31 5.26
N PHE A 22 -3.51 18.74 6.46
CA PHE A 22 -3.76 17.32 6.72
C PHE A 22 -5.23 17.07 7.09
N SER A 23 -5.72 15.87 6.78
CA SER A 23 -7.01 15.40 7.28
C SER A 23 -6.98 15.29 8.81
N SER A 24 -8.09 15.60 9.48
CA SER A 24 -8.27 15.39 10.92
C SER A 24 -8.06 13.91 11.31
N ASN A 25 -8.34 12.98 10.40
CA ASN A 25 -8.11 11.54 10.57
C ASN A 25 -6.70 11.08 10.19
N TYR A 26 -5.77 11.98 9.86
CA TYR A 26 -4.40 11.62 9.50
C TYR A 26 -3.65 11.05 10.71
N LYS A 27 -3.21 9.79 10.61
CA LYS A 27 -2.47 9.06 11.67
C LYS A 27 -0.94 9.16 11.56
N GLY A 28 -0.43 9.79 10.51
CA GLY A 28 1.01 9.97 10.33
C GLY A 28 1.53 11.19 11.07
N SER A 29 2.85 11.25 11.29
CA SER A 29 3.48 12.45 11.85
C SER A 29 3.40 13.62 10.85
N ILE A 30 2.67 14.68 11.20
CA ILE A 30 2.57 15.90 10.39
C ILE A 30 3.90 16.67 10.29
N LEU A 31 4.83 16.40 11.21
CA LEU A 31 6.15 17.04 11.28
C LEU A 31 7.20 16.31 10.45
N ASP A 32 6.92 15.10 9.96
CA ASP A 32 7.82 14.39 9.05
C ASP A 32 7.76 15.07 7.67
N PRO A 33 8.88 15.63 7.16
CA PRO A 33 8.91 16.25 5.83
C PRO A 33 8.43 15.30 4.72
N LYS A 34 8.56 13.98 4.90
CA LYS A 34 8.09 12.97 3.93
C LYS A 34 6.57 12.90 3.81
N ASN A 35 5.86 13.42 4.80
CA ASN A 35 4.41 13.47 4.84
C ASN A 35 3.86 14.80 4.31
N GLN A 36 4.73 15.78 4.08
CA GLN A 36 4.37 17.08 3.52
C GLN A 36 4.41 17.04 1.99
N SER A 37 3.72 18.00 1.37
CA SER A 37 3.80 18.17 -0.08
C SER A 37 5.22 18.54 -0.49
N ALA A 38 5.76 17.87 -1.50
CA ALA A 38 7.06 18.20 -2.04
C ALA A 38 7.04 19.54 -2.81
N ASN A 39 8.17 20.23 -2.80
CA ASN A 39 8.39 21.44 -3.60
C ASN A 39 8.77 21.06 -5.04
N ILE A 40 7.79 20.57 -5.80
CA ILE A 40 7.93 20.16 -7.21
C ILE A 40 6.78 20.76 -8.04
N GLN A 41 6.88 20.70 -9.36
CA GLN A 41 5.76 21.06 -10.23
C GLN A 41 4.70 19.96 -10.26
N GLN A 42 3.44 20.32 -10.53
CA GLN A 42 2.32 19.36 -10.59
C GLN A 42 2.55 18.24 -11.62
N ASN A 43 3.13 18.58 -12.77
CA ASN A 43 3.49 17.64 -13.84
C ASN A 43 4.64 16.67 -13.47
N GLN A 44 5.28 16.86 -12.33
CA GLN A 44 6.30 15.95 -11.79
C GLN A 44 5.72 15.01 -10.72
N SER A 45 4.47 15.22 -10.27
CA SER A 45 3.91 14.43 -9.19
C SER A 45 3.46 13.05 -9.64
N CYS A 46 3.70 12.05 -8.80
CA CYS A 46 3.27 10.66 -8.97
C CYS A 46 1.97 10.33 -8.22
N SER A 47 1.23 11.34 -7.75
CA SER A 47 0.05 11.12 -6.91
C SER A 47 -1.22 11.80 -7.42
N PHE A 48 -2.33 11.08 -7.30
CA PHE A 48 -3.66 11.55 -7.70
C PHE A 48 -4.74 10.88 -6.83
N PHE A 49 -5.93 11.44 -6.86
CA PHE A 49 -7.12 10.84 -6.30
C PHE A 49 -7.90 10.06 -7.37
N ILE A 50 -8.42 8.91 -6.98
CA ILE A 50 -9.48 8.19 -7.68
C ILE A 50 -10.78 8.47 -6.94
N THR A 51 -11.79 8.91 -7.67
CA THR A 51 -13.11 9.29 -7.15
C THR A 51 -14.20 8.47 -7.82
N LYS A 52 -15.43 8.56 -7.28
CA LYS A 52 -16.58 7.79 -7.77
C LYS A 52 -16.37 6.27 -7.69
N LEU A 53 -15.65 5.82 -6.68
CA LEU A 53 -15.51 4.38 -6.40
C LEU A 53 -16.79 3.86 -5.74
N TRP A 54 -17.00 2.55 -5.82
CA TRP A 54 -18.09 1.89 -5.09
C TRP A 54 -17.98 2.18 -3.58
N PRO A 55 -19.09 2.47 -2.88
CA PRO A 55 -19.07 2.81 -1.44
C PRO A 55 -18.38 1.78 -0.53
N GLY A 56 -18.37 0.50 -0.92
CA GLY A 56 -17.69 -0.57 -0.19
C GLY A 56 -16.25 -0.85 -0.63
N THR A 57 -15.67 -0.03 -1.52
CA THR A 57 -14.29 -0.25 -2.00
C THR A 57 -13.32 -0.18 -0.83
N THR A 58 -12.54 -1.25 -0.63
CA THR A 58 -11.42 -1.32 0.31
C THR A 58 -10.08 -1.21 -0.45
N VAL A 59 -8.95 -1.13 0.27
CA VAL A 59 -7.63 -1.18 -0.37
C VAL A 59 -7.43 -2.47 -1.16
N GLN A 60 -7.90 -3.61 -0.63
CA GLN A 60 -7.85 -4.91 -1.32
C GLN A 60 -8.59 -4.88 -2.65
N VAL A 61 -9.87 -4.47 -2.61
CA VAL A 61 -10.74 -4.39 -3.81
C VAL A 61 -10.12 -3.45 -4.85
N LEU A 62 -9.58 -2.31 -4.41
CA LEU A 62 -8.96 -1.35 -5.31
C LEU A 62 -7.69 -1.90 -5.95
N LEU A 63 -6.75 -2.43 -5.17
CA LEU A 63 -5.49 -2.96 -5.71
C LEU A 63 -5.72 -4.14 -6.66
N GLN A 64 -6.69 -5.00 -6.35
CA GLN A 64 -7.10 -6.07 -7.26
C GLN A 64 -7.66 -5.51 -8.57
N ALA A 65 -8.58 -4.54 -8.51
CA ALA A 65 -9.14 -3.92 -9.71
C ALA A 65 -8.06 -3.21 -10.55
N LEU A 66 -7.14 -2.48 -9.92
CA LEU A 66 -6.02 -1.81 -10.59
C LEU A 66 -5.11 -2.82 -11.30
N SER A 67 -4.85 -3.97 -10.69
CA SER A 67 -4.03 -5.02 -11.31
C SER A 67 -4.65 -5.62 -12.59
N CYS A 68 -5.95 -5.45 -12.81
CA CYS A 68 -6.64 -5.91 -14.02
C CYS A 68 -6.59 -4.90 -15.20
N LEU A 69 -6.11 -3.68 -14.99
CA LEU A 69 -6.09 -2.63 -16.03
C LEU A 69 -4.96 -2.80 -17.06
N GLY A 70 -4.06 -3.76 -16.86
CA GLY A 70 -2.88 -3.97 -17.69
C GLY A 70 -1.60 -3.41 -17.05
N PRO A 71 -0.47 -3.43 -17.78
CA PRO A 71 0.80 -2.97 -17.23
C PRO A 71 0.75 -1.45 -17.02
N ILE A 72 0.85 -1.03 -15.75
CA ILE A 72 0.95 0.37 -15.34
C ILE A 72 2.34 0.67 -14.79
N ASP A 73 2.49 0.59 -13.48
CA ASP A 73 3.73 0.70 -12.70
C ASP A 73 3.44 0.09 -11.32
N ARG A 74 4.48 -0.01 -10.49
CA ARG A 74 4.35 -0.37 -9.08
C ARG A 74 3.56 0.71 -8.33
N ILE A 75 2.73 0.27 -7.40
CA ILE A 75 2.04 1.14 -6.45
C ILE A 75 2.95 1.34 -5.24
N CYS A 76 3.22 2.61 -4.92
CA CYS A 76 4.02 3.01 -3.77
C CYS A 76 3.16 3.17 -2.52
N ALA A 77 1.97 3.76 -2.67
CA ALA A 77 1.01 3.92 -1.59
C ALA A 77 -0.42 4.04 -2.11
N THR A 78 -1.34 3.46 -1.35
CA THR A 78 -2.78 3.51 -1.51
C THR A 78 -3.40 3.84 -0.16
N SER A 79 -4.33 4.80 -0.14
CA SER A 79 -5.22 4.98 1.01
C SER A 79 -6.64 5.16 0.53
N VAL A 80 -7.59 4.52 1.20
CA VAL A 80 -9.02 4.60 0.87
C VAL A 80 -9.73 5.47 1.90
N ASN A 81 -10.52 6.41 1.41
CA ASN A 81 -11.41 7.25 2.20
C ASN A 81 -12.86 6.79 1.94
N PRO A 82 -13.55 6.23 2.94
CA PRO A 82 -14.94 5.80 2.79
C PRO A 82 -15.85 7.00 2.47
N PRO A 83 -17.12 6.73 2.07
CA PRO A 83 -18.12 7.77 1.92
C PRO A 83 -18.25 8.61 3.20
N ASP A 84 -18.40 9.92 3.02
CA ASP A 84 -18.67 10.87 4.10
C ASP A 84 -20.01 11.54 3.81
N HIS A 85 -21.07 10.90 4.32
CA HIS A 85 -22.45 11.35 4.13
C HIS A 85 -22.73 12.70 4.78
N ALA A 86 -22.00 13.07 5.85
CA ALA A 86 -22.13 14.38 6.49
C ALA A 86 -21.67 15.52 5.56
N ARG A 87 -20.75 15.22 4.63
CA ARG A 87 -20.27 16.14 3.60
C ARG A 87 -20.86 15.85 2.20
N SER A 88 -21.92 15.05 2.14
CA SER A 88 -22.60 14.64 0.89
C SER A 88 -21.71 13.85 -0.09
N PHE A 89 -20.65 13.20 0.40
CA PHE A 89 -19.81 12.31 -0.39
C PHE A 89 -20.35 10.88 -0.30
N ASN A 90 -21.17 10.50 -1.28
CA ASN A 90 -21.84 9.19 -1.31
C ASN A 90 -21.00 8.06 -1.93
N THR A 91 -19.77 8.34 -2.35
CA THR A 91 -18.86 7.37 -2.97
C THR A 91 -17.53 7.35 -2.25
N THR A 92 -16.83 6.22 -2.32
CA THR A 92 -15.45 6.12 -1.86
C THR A 92 -14.51 6.93 -2.76
N ALA A 93 -13.46 7.47 -2.17
CA ALA A 93 -12.33 8.06 -2.89
C ALA A 93 -11.03 7.46 -2.39
N ALA A 94 -10.02 7.32 -3.24
CA ALA A 94 -8.73 6.77 -2.86
C ALA A 94 -7.60 7.68 -3.32
N LYS A 95 -6.55 7.81 -2.51
CA LYS A 95 -5.28 8.39 -2.95
C LYS A 95 -4.41 7.25 -3.47
N ILE A 96 -3.83 7.45 -4.65
CA ILE A 96 -2.82 6.56 -5.24
C ILE A 96 -1.52 7.33 -5.42
N VAL A 97 -0.41 6.63 -5.16
CA VAL A 97 0.95 7.06 -5.46
C VAL A 97 1.63 5.92 -6.22
N THR A 98 2.11 6.17 -7.44
CA THR A 98 2.96 5.24 -8.19
C THR A 98 4.43 5.50 -7.88
N PHE A 99 5.32 4.57 -8.28
CA PHE A 99 6.76 4.80 -8.15
C PHE A 99 7.28 5.86 -9.12
N THR A 100 6.72 5.92 -10.33
CA THR A 100 7.18 6.81 -11.41
C THR A 100 6.07 7.72 -11.93
N ARG A 101 6.45 8.87 -12.49
CA ARG A 101 5.53 9.80 -13.14
C ARG A 101 4.88 9.19 -14.39
N PRO A 102 5.62 8.54 -15.32
CA PRO A 102 4.99 7.87 -16.46
C PRO A 102 3.97 6.80 -16.05
N GLY A 103 4.25 6.06 -14.97
CA GLY A 103 3.31 5.12 -14.36
C GLY A 103 2.02 5.80 -13.88
N ALA A 104 2.16 6.96 -13.21
CA ALA A 104 1.02 7.74 -12.75
C ALA A 104 0.16 8.22 -13.92
N GLU A 105 0.77 8.73 -14.98
CA GLU A 105 0.06 9.23 -16.16
C GLU A 105 -0.69 8.13 -16.89
N ARG A 106 -0.05 6.97 -17.06
CA ARG A 106 -0.71 5.82 -17.71
C ARG A 106 -1.96 5.39 -16.95
N LEU A 107 -1.84 5.20 -15.63
CA LEU A 107 -2.98 4.81 -14.80
C LEU A 107 -4.05 5.91 -14.77
N TYR A 108 -3.65 7.17 -14.66
CA TYR A 108 -4.55 8.33 -14.69
C TYR A 108 -5.39 8.34 -15.97
N ASN A 109 -4.77 8.10 -17.13
CA ASN A 109 -5.44 8.08 -18.43
C ASN A 109 -6.41 6.91 -18.54
N LEU A 110 -5.99 5.69 -18.20
CA LEU A 110 -6.85 4.50 -18.21
C LEU A 110 -8.12 4.71 -17.36
N ILE A 111 -7.97 5.28 -16.16
CA ILE A 111 -9.12 5.56 -15.29
C ILE A 111 -10.05 6.59 -15.94
N ASN A 112 -9.51 7.66 -16.52
CA ASN A 112 -10.33 8.72 -17.11
C ASN A 112 -10.99 8.34 -18.44
N GLU A 113 -10.41 7.37 -19.15
CA GLU A 113 -11.01 6.65 -20.28
C GLU A 113 -12.16 5.72 -19.85
N GLY A 114 -12.37 5.53 -18.54
CA GLY A 114 -13.46 4.74 -17.98
C GLY A 114 -13.14 3.26 -17.79
N MET A 115 -11.85 2.88 -17.87
CA MET A 115 -11.42 1.48 -17.78
C MET A 115 -11.53 0.90 -16.37
N LEU A 116 -11.48 1.75 -15.33
CA LEU A 116 -11.66 1.32 -13.94
C LEU A 116 -13.13 1.35 -13.55
N VAL A 117 -13.74 0.16 -13.49
CA VAL A 117 -15.12 -0.05 -13.06
C VAL A 117 -15.14 -1.03 -11.88
N ILE A 118 -15.71 -0.61 -10.75
CA ILE A 118 -15.85 -1.45 -9.55
C ILE A 118 -17.33 -1.52 -9.18
N HIS A 119 -17.92 -2.72 -9.20
CA HIS A 119 -19.35 -2.93 -8.89
C HIS A 119 -20.30 -1.98 -9.65
N GLY A 120 -20.00 -1.70 -10.92
CA GLY A 120 -20.79 -0.80 -11.78
C GLY A 120 -20.48 0.70 -11.63
N PHE A 121 -19.61 1.09 -10.71
CA PHE A 121 -19.17 2.47 -10.55
C PHE A 121 -17.95 2.76 -11.44
N VAL A 122 -18.12 3.71 -12.37
CA VAL A 122 -17.04 4.17 -13.25
C VAL A 122 -16.22 5.25 -12.53
N ALA A 123 -14.97 4.92 -12.24
CA ALA A 123 -14.07 5.79 -11.50
C ALA A 123 -13.60 7.00 -12.32
N LYS A 124 -13.10 8.04 -11.62
CA LYS A 124 -12.45 9.21 -12.24
C LYS A 124 -11.17 9.60 -11.50
N ALA A 125 -10.13 9.96 -12.24
CA ALA A 125 -8.85 10.37 -11.66
C ALA A 125 -8.67 11.89 -11.70
N VAL A 126 -8.17 12.45 -10.59
CA VAL A 126 -7.89 13.89 -10.43
C VAL A 126 -6.52 14.06 -9.77
N TRP A 127 -5.62 14.82 -10.39
CA TRP A 127 -4.29 15.07 -9.83
C TRP A 127 -4.35 15.67 -8.42
N ASN A 128 -3.49 15.18 -7.52
CA ASN A 128 -3.50 15.61 -6.13
C ASN A 128 -2.77 16.94 -5.96
N ARG A 129 -3.30 17.82 -5.10
CA ARG A 129 -2.61 19.06 -4.69
C ARG A 129 -1.40 18.79 -3.81
N VAL A 130 -1.44 17.72 -3.01
CA VAL A 130 -0.28 17.26 -2.23
C VAL A 130 0.63 16.48 -3.16
N LEU A 131 1.80 17.04 -3.45
CA LEU A 131 2.70 16.55 -4.47
C LEU A 131 3.66 15.51 -3.89
N VAL A 132 3.75 14.37 -4.57
CA VAL A 132 4.74 13.32 -4.27
C VAL A 132 5.67 13.15 -5.48
N PRO A 133 7.00 13.24 -5.30
CA PRO A 133 7.96 13.05 -6.39
C PRO A 133 8.10 11.56 -6.77
N PRO A 134 8.76 11.25 -7.90
CA PRO A 134 9.18 9.89 -8.21
C PRO A 134 10.02 9.27 -7.08
N GLN A 135 9.93 7.96 -6.93
CA GLN A 135 10.68 7.23 -5.91
C GLN A 135 12.04 6.77 -6.47
N GLU A 136 13.12 7.25 -5.88
CA GLU A 136 14.50 6.83 -6.19
C GLU A 136 14.84 5.52 -5.46
N LEU A 137 14.18 4.43 -5.86
CA LEU A 137 14.34 3.11 -5.26
C LEU A 137 14.58 2.05 -6.34
N PRO A 138 15.29 0.96 -6.02
CA PRO A 138 15.52 -0.13 -6.97
C PRO A 138 14.21 -0.66 -7.57
N GLU A 139 14.24 -1.10 -8.82
CA GLU A 139 13.05 -1.56 -9.56
C GLU A 139 12.34 -2.75 -8.92
N ASN A 140 13.07 -3.59 -8.18
CA ASN A 140 12.53 -4.75 -7.50
C ASN A 140 11.83 -4.43 -6.17
N PHE A 141 11.82 -3.17 -5.71
CA PHE A 141 11.15 -2.78 -4.47
C PHE A 141 9.66 -2.56 -4.73
N SER A 142 8.77 -3.07 -3.89
CA SER A 142 7.34 -2.88 -4.09
C SER A 142 6.60 -2.95 -2.76
N GLN A 143 5.30 -2.69 -2.80
CA GLN A 143 4.43 -2.96 -1.66
C GLN A 143 4.15 -4.47 -1.46
N VAL A 144 4.78 -5.36 -2.23
CA VAL A 144 4.64 -6.82 -2.10
C VAL A 144 5.88 -7.41 -1.43
N LEU A 145 5.66 -8.25 -0.42
CA LEU A 145 6.70 -9.08 0.18
C LEU A 145 6.46 -10.56 -0.10
N ILE A 146 7.56 -11.28 -0.25
CA ILE A 146 7.59 -12.73 -0.35
C ILE A 146 8.29 -13.25 0.90
N PHE A 147 7.54 -13.99 1.71
CA PHE A 147 8.04 -14.74 2.86
C PHE A 147 8.25 -16.20 2.45
N SER A 148 9.38 -16.79 2.84
CA SER A 148 9.67 -18.21 2.59
C SER A 148 10.39 -18.85 3.78
N GLY A 149 10.01 -20.06 4.16
CA GLY A 149 10.55 -20.78 5.31
C GLY A 149 9.59 -21.84 5.85
N HIS A 150 9.88 -22.34 7.05
CA HIS A 150 9.10 -23.42 7.64
C HIS A 150 7.60 -23.06 7.75
N PRO A 151 6.67 -23.97 7.36
CA PRO A 151 5.22 -23.72 7.37
C PRO A 151 4.62 -23.34 8.72
N PHE A 152 5.36 -23.52 9.81
CA PHE A 152 4.95 -23.04 11.13
C PHE A 152 5.04 -21.51 11.24
N PHE A 153 6.07 -20.90 10.64
CA PHE A 153 6.32 -19.46 10.71
C PHE A 153 5.77 -18.71 9.49
N VAL A 154 5.71 -19.37 8.33
CA VAL A 154 5.20 -18.76 7.10
C VAL A 154 3.74 -19.15 6.92
N THR A 155 2.90 -18.60 7.80
CA THR A 155 1.44 -18.68 7.72
C THR A 155 0.82 -17.28 7.77
N GLU A 156 -0.37 -17.13 7.19
CA GLU A 156 -1.11 -15.88 7.26
C GLU A 156 -1.41 -15.47 8.71
N ALA A 157 -1.80 -16.43 9.55
CA ALA A 157 -2.11 -16.21 10.95
C ALA A 157 -0.89 -15.69 11.74
N PHE A 158 0.28 -16.32 11.56
CA PHE A 158 1.50 -15.91 12.26
C PHE A 158 1.96 -14.52 11.82
N LEU A 159 2.00 -14.25 10.52
CA LEU A 159 2.42 -12.95 9.99
C LEU A 159 1.44 -11.84 10.36
N THR A 160 0.13 -12.11 10.33
CA THR A 160 -0.92 -11.19 10.82
C THR A 160 -0.64 -10.79 12.27
N LEU A 161 -0.48 -11.78 13.15
CA LEU A 161 -0.25 -11.54 14.57
C LEU A 161 1.05 -10.75 14.80
N LEU A 162 2.11 -11.12 14.09
CA LEU A 162 3.39 -10.43 14.14
C LEU A 162 3.26 -8.95 13.77
N PHE A 163 2.58 -8.63 12.67
CA PHE A 163 2.43 -7.25 12.19
C PHE A 163 1.53 -6.42 13.11
N GLN A 164 0.42 -7.00 13.59
CA GLN A 164 -0.47 -6.37 14.56
C GLN A 164 0.28 -5.99 15.85
N GLN A 165 1.05 -6.92 16.41
CA GLN A 165 1.84 -6.69 17.63
C GLN A 165 2.92 -5.62 17.47
N ASN A 166 3.28 -5.26 16.24
CA ASN A 166 4.32 -4.28 15.94
C ASN A 166 3.76 -3.03 15.24
N GLY A 167 2.44 -2.79 15.32
CA GLY A 167 1.81 -1.56 14.82
C GLY A 167 1.81 -1.40 13.30
N ILE A 168 2.03 -2.48 12.56
CA ILE A 168 1.91 -2.48 11.09
C ILE A 168 0.44 -2.77 10.78
N GLU A 169 -0.37 -1.69 10.78
CA GLU A 169 -1.84 -1.73 10.67
C GLU A 169 -2.38 -2.12 9.28
N TYR A 170 -3.67 -2.47 9.28
CA TYR A 170 -4.52 -2.99 8.22
C TYR A 170 -4.63 -2.07 7.01
N ASP A 171 -4.19 -2.59 5.87
CA ASP A 171 -4.61 -2.28 4.50
C ASP A 171 -3.75 -3.19 3.62
N SER A 172 -3.86 -4.50 3.83
CA SER A 172 -3.00 -5.49 3.19
C SER A 172 -3.76 -6.79 2.98
N GLN A 173 -3.22 -7.66 2.14
CA GLN A 173 -3.81 -8.96 1.81
C GLN A 173 -2.74 -9.98 1.45
N VAL A 174 -3.01 -11.25 1.74
CA VAL A 174 -2.29 -12.37 1.13
C VAL A 174 -2.80 -12.54 -0.30
N ILE A 175 -1.89 -12.47 -1.27
CA ILE A 175 -2.23 -12.65 -2.69
C ILE A 175 -1.93 -14.06 -3.18
N LYS A 176 -1.01 -14.77 -2.53
CA LYS A 176 -0.67 -16.15 -2.88
C LYS A 176 -0.03 -16.90 -1.73
N THR A 177 -0.44 -18.16 -1.55
CA THR A 177 0.19 -19.11 -0.62
C THR A 177 0.57 -20.37 -1.39
N THR A 178 1.82 -20.81 -1.24
CA THR A 178 2.32 -22.05 -1.82
C THR A 178 2.94 -22.91 -0.73
N LEU A 179 2.53 -24.18 -0.63
CA LEU A 179 3.16 -25.17 0.22
C LEU A 179 3.95 -26.15 -0.64
N HIS A 180 5.24 -26.29 -0.35
CA HIS A 180 6.12 -27.25 -1.00
C HIS A 180 6.38 -28.43 -0.05
N THR A 181 5.82 -29.59 -0.39
CA THR A 181 6.09 -30.86 0.31
C THR A 181 7.03 -31.71 -0.53
N GLN A 182 8.24 -31.99 -0.05
CA GLN A 182 9.08 -33.03 -0.64
C GLN A 182 8.68 -34.40 -0.06
N PHE A 183 8.36 -35.36 -0.93
CA PHE A 183 8.22 -36.76 -0.56
C PHE A 183 9.62 -37.39 -0.42
N ALA A 184 9.80 -38.23 0.60
CA ALA A 184 11.03 -38.95 0.98
C ALA A 184 12.17 -38.12 1.63
N GLY A 185 11.90 -37.42 2.76
CA GLY A 185 12.99 -37.00 3.66
C GLY A 185 12.98 -35.56 4.20
N THR A 186 11.81 -34.93 4.24
CA THR A 186 11.45 -33.84 5.16
C THR A 186 12.25 -32.53 5.08
N THR A 187 11.90 -31.70 4.12
CA THR A 187 11.73 -30.26 4.41
C THR A 187 10.43 -29.80 3.77
N GLN A 188 9.48 -29.39 4.60
CA GLN A 188 8.32 -28.63 4.13
C GLN A 188 8.75 -27.16 4.11
N ASP A 189 8.53 -26.49 2.99
CA ASP A 189 8.78 -25.06 2.85
C ASP A 189 7.47 -24.39 2.41
N ALA A 190 7.14 -23.27 3.03
CA ALA A 190 5.97 -22.49 2.68
C ALA A 190 6.42 -21.14 2.13
N LYS A 191 5.67 -20.64 1.14
CA LYS A 191 5.86 -19.33 0.56
C LYS A 191 4.55 -18.55 0.64
N ILE A 192 4.59 -17.33 1.16
CA ILE A 192 3.47 -16.39 1.13
C ILE A 192 3.90 -15.13 0.40
N GLU A 193 3.10 -14.73 -0.58
CA GLU A 193 3.18 -13.43 -1.23
C GLU A 193 2.10 -12.53 -0.60
N TRP A 194 2.55 -11.43 0.01
CA TRP A 194 1.73 -10.52 0.78
C TRP A 194 1.80 -9.12 0.17
N GLN A 195 0.64 -8.57 -0.20
CA GLN A 195 0.53 -7.23 -0.75
C GLN A 195 0.05 -6.25 0.33
N PHE A 196 0.84 -5.22 0.58
CA PHE A 196 0.51 -4.10 1.46
C PHE A 196 -0.05 -2.92 0.67
N GLY A 197 -0.80 -2.04 1.31
CA GLY A 197 -1.32 -0.80 0.75
C GLY A 197 -0.25 0.27 0.61
N SER A 198 0.89 0.12 1.31
CA SER A 198 2.02 1.04 1.21
C SER A 198 3.36 0.33 1.27
N TYR A 199 4.25 0.67 0.33
CA TYR A 199 5.65 0.29 0.40
C TYR A 199 6.33 0.91 1.63
N ARG A 200 6.23 2.24 1.83
CA ARG A 200 7.01 2.94 2.87
C ARG A 200 6.51 2.63 4.28
N ALA A 201 5.20 2.75 4.51
CA ALA A 201 4.64 2.63 5.85
C ALA A 201 4.52 1.17 6.32
N GLN A 202 4.37 0.21 5.39
CA GLN A 202 4.06 -1.17 5.73
C GLN A 202 5.11 -2.14 5.21
N ALA A 203 5.30 -2.30 3.90
CA ALA A 203 6.18 -3.35 3.35
C ALA A 203 7.65 -3.18 3.81
N SER A 204 8.19 -1.96 3.79
CA SER A 204 9.55 -1.68 4.25
C SER A 204 9.73 -1.94 5.76
N ALA A 205 8.73 -1.56 6.56
CA ALA A 205 8.69 -1.81 8.00
C ALA A 205 8.59 -3.31 8.31
N ALA A 206 7.70 -4.04 7.63
CA ALA A 206 7.51 -5.48 7.76
C ALA A 206 8.79 -6.25 7.40
N LYS A 207 9.42 -5.91 6.27
CA LYS A 207 10.70 -6.50 5.87
C LYS A 207 11.77 -6.27 6.94
N SER A 208 11.93 -5.03 7.39
CA SER A 208 12.91 -4.67 8.43
C SER A 208 12.64 -5.38 9.76
N LEU A 209 11.37 -5.55 10.14
CA LEU A 209 10.97 -6.25 11.35
C LEU A 209 11.39 -7.73 11.32
N VAL A 210 11.10 -8.40 10.20
CA VAL A 210 11.45 -9.82 10.02
C VAL A 210 12.97 -10.02 10.03
N GLU A 211 13.71 -9.18 9.32
CA GLU A 211 15.18 -9.26 9.26
C GLU A 211 15.82 -8.99 10.62
N LYS A 212 15.34 -7.98 11.37
CA LYS A 212 15.89 -7.63 12.69
C LYS A 212 15.57 -8.66 13.77
N LYS A 213 14.40 -9.30 13.72
CA LYS A 213 14.02 -10.35 14.70
C LYS A 213 14.77 -11.67 14.46
N GLY A 214 15.51 -11.81 13.36
CA GLY A 214 16.29 -13.02 13.07
C GLY A 214 15.41 -14.27 12.99
N MET A 215 14.17 -14.13 12.53
CA MET A 215 13.23 -15.26 12.48
C MET A 215 13.71 -16.32 11.49
N ALA A 216 13.30 -17.57 11.70
CA ALA A 216 13.57 -18.69 10.80
C ALA A 216 12.72 -18.62 9.50
N MET A 217 12.67 -17.43 8.88
CA MET A 217 12.03 -17.15 7.60
C MET A 217 12.89 -16.15 6.82
N LYS A 218 12.88 -16.27 5.50
CA LYS A 218 13.46 -15.29 4.58
C LYS A 218 12.37 -14.35 4.11
N VAL A 219 12.73 -13.10 3.87
CA VAL A 219 11.84 -12.08 3.30
C VAL A 219 12.54 -11.34 2.17
N LYS A 220 11.82 -11.11 1.07
CA LYS A 220 12.29 -10.25 -0.04
C LYS A 220 11.11 -9.50 -0.66
N PHE A 221 11.39 -8.45 -1.42
CA PHE A 221 10.34 -7.82 -2.23
C PHE A 221 9.88 -8.76 -3.35
N GLY A 222 8.58 -8.76 -3.58
CA GLY A 222 7.92 -9.39 -4.71
C GLY A 222 7.64 -8.41 -5.83
N GLU A 223 7.18 -8.92 -6.96
CA GLU A 223 6.69 -8.10 -8.05
C GLU A 223 5.30 -7.54 -7.72
N ASP A 224 5.04 -6.29 -8.10
CA ASP A 224 3.71 -5.70 -7.96
C ASP A 224 2.79 -6.21 -9.10
N PRO A 225 1.61 -6.79 -8.82
CA PRO A 225 0.66 -7.25 -9.84
C PRO A 225 0.34 -6.20 -10.92
N CYS A 226 0.40 -4.92 -10.56
CA CYS A 226 0.14 -3.79 -11.46
C CYS A 226 1.22 -3.61 -12.55
N VAL A 227 2.42 -4.19 -12.42
CA VAL A 227 3.51 -4.04 -13.41
C VAL A 227 3.24 -4.85 -14.67
N LYS A 228 2.72 -6.08 -14.53
CA LYS A 228 2.42 -6.96 -15.66
C LYS A 228 0.98 -6.84 -16.13
N GLY A 229 0.09 -6.42 -15.23
CA GLY A 229 -1.34 -6.70 -15.35
C GLY A 229 -1.62 -8.19 -15.10
N ILE A 230 -2.75 -8.51 -14.48
CA ILE A 230 -3.27 -9.87 -14.47
C ILE A 230 -3.84 -10.10 -15.86
N GLY A 231 -3.04 -10.63 -16.78
CA GLY A 231 -3.55 -11.15 -18.04
C GLY A 231 -4.64 -12.18 -17.72
N ASN A 232 -5.81 -12.05 -18.36
CA ASN A 232 -6.76 -13.15 -18.45
C ASN A 232 -6.01 -14.32 -19.12
N ASN A 233 -5.57 -15.31 -18.33
CA ASN A 233 -5.30 -16.63 -18.87
C ASN A 233 -6.59 -17.22 -19.41
#